data_AF-A0AAW8B7Q6-F1
#
_entry.id   AF-A0AAW8B7Q6-F1
#
_cell.length_a   1.000
_cell.length_b   1.000
_cell.length_c   1.000
_cell.angle_alpha   90.00
_cell.angle_beta   90.00
_cell.angle_gamma   90.00
#
_symmetry.space_group_name_H-M   'P 1'
#
loop_
_entity.id
_entity.type
_entity.pdbx_description
1 polymer ?
#
loop_
_entity_poly.entity_id
_entity_poly.type
_entity_poly.pdbx_seq_one_letter_code
_entity_poly.pdbx_strand_id
1 'polypeptide(L)'
;MLVLGFQCYAQDVLYSASLKKGDVPAVVLKSIEANFPNYVVEEYNAVPVKYVGGNVYVDKDVDLSDVDSYQIVISSNGRRLVANMDDNGKLMSTIEYVKDMKVPGNISSAIAAAYPGWMVDKDSYHMTNYANGKKIEHYRFLLTKDGKKQRVHTDLKGNIIK
;
A
#
# COMPACT_ATOMS: atom_id res chain seq x y z
N MET A 1 24.73 -6.50 -10.99
CA MET A 1 24.44 -5.05 -11.09
C MET A 1 22.97 -4.88 -10.74
N LEU A 2 22.67 -4.56 -9.47
CA LEU A 2 21.30 -4.29 -9.03
C LEU A 2 20.90 -2.93 -9.61
N VAL A 3 19.90 -2.91 -10.49
CA VAL A 3 19.34 -1.66 -11.02
C VAL A 3 18.28 -1.20 -10.02
N LEU A 4 18.60 -0.16 -9.25
CA LEU A 4 17.65 0.56 -8.40
C LEU A 4 16.77 1.42 -9.31
N GLY A 5 15.58 0.92 -9.65
CA GLY A 5 14.58 1.67 -10.40
C GLY A 5 13.91 2.72 -9.51
N PHE A 6 14.30 3.99 -9.67
CA PHE A 6 13.64 5.12 -9.04
C PHE A 6 12.41 5.55 -9.86
N GLN A 7 11.20 5.29 -9.35
CA GLN A 7 10.05 6.14 -9.66
C GLN A 7 9.55 6.84 -8.38
N CYS A 8 9.58 8.16 -8.47
CA CYS A 8 9.44 9.12 -7.39
C CYS A 8 8.01 9.17 -6.82
N TYR A 9 7.84 8.72 -5.57
CA TYR A 9 6.82 9.23 -4.65
C TYR A 9 7.54 9.64 -3.35
N ALA A 10 7.88 10.91 -3.26
CA ALA A 10 8.71 11.50 -2.22
C ALA A 10 8.41 10.96 -0.80
N GLN A 11 9.47 10.44 -0.16
CA GLN A 11 9.62 9.92 1.21
C GLN A 11 9.33 8.44 1.52
N ASP A 12 8.72 7.67 0.62
CA ASP A 12 8.68 6.21 0.74
C ASP A 12 9.71 5.61 -0.23
N VAL A 13 11.00 5.89 0.01
CA VAL A 13 12.08 5.18 -0.72
C VAL A 13 11.91 3.70 -0.39
N LEU A 14 11.45 2.93 -1.38
CA LEU A 14 11.25 1.50 -1.31
C LEU A 14 12.56 0.85 -0.87
N TYR A 15 12.57 0.34 0.36
CA TYR A 15 13.55 -0.65 0.76
C TYR A 15 13.08 -1.98 0.17
N SER A 16 13.38 -2.18 -1.12
CA SER A 16 12.94 -3.34 -1.88
C SER A 16 14.00 -3.82 -2.86
N ALA A 17 14.05 -5.12 -3.10
CA ALA A 17 14.81 -5.69 -4.21
C ALA A 17 13.85 -6.10 -5.32
N SER A 18 14.03 -5.57 -6.53
CA SER A 18 13.26 -6.01 -7.69
C SER A 18 13.61 -7.46 -8.04
N LEU A 19 12.59 -8.27 -8.26
CA LEU A 19 12.70 -9.69 -8.55
C LEU A 19 12.24 -9.99 -9.98
N LYS A 20 12.81 -11.02 -10.60
CA LYS A 20 12.21 -11.61 -11.79
C LYS A 20 11.12 -12.58 -11.35
N LYS A 21 10.13 -12.83 -12.20
CA LYS A 21 9.05 -13.81 -11.94
C LYS A 21 9.59 -15.18 -11.51
N GLY A 22 10.72 -15.62 -12.08
CA GLY A 22 11.34 -16.91 -11.75
C GLY A 22 11.94 -17.00 -10.34
N ASP A 23 12.21 -15.86 -9.70
CA ASP A 23 12.77 -15.77 -8.35
C ASP A 23 11.65 -15.72 -7.27
N VAL A 24 10.38 -15.66 -7.69
CA VAL A 24 9.22 -15.61 -6.80
C VAL A 24 8.70 -17.03 -6.57
N PRO A 25 8.45 -17.45 -5.31
CA PRO A 25 7.94 -18.78 -5.02
C PRO A 25 6.65 -19.10 -5.77
N ALA A 26 6.55 -20.32 -6.28
CA ALA A 26 5.39 -20.75 -7.07
C ALA A 26 4.06 -20.64 -6.30
N VAL A 27 4.09 -20.77 -4.97
CA VAL A 27 2.91 -20.60 -4.11
C VAL A 27 2.40 -19.15 -4.12
N VAL A 28 3.31 -18.17 -4.10
CA VAL A 28 3.01 -16.74 -4.20
C VAL A 28 2.42 -16.41 -5.57
N LEU A 29 3.02 -16.95 -6.65
CA LEU A 29 2.52 -16.77 -8.02
C LEU A 29 1.10 -17.32 -8.20
N LYS A 30 0.83 -18.52 -7.69
CA LYS A 30 -0.52 -19.10 -7.73
C LYS A 30 -1.52 -18.29 -6.90
N SER A 31 -1.07 -17.78 -5.75
CA SER A 31 -1.93 -16.98 -4.87
C SER A 31 -2.31 -15.65 -5.50
N ILE A 32 -1.37 -14.94 -6.16
CA ILE A 32 -1.70 -13.68 -6.84
C ILE A 32 -2.67 -13.92 -8.00
N GLU A 33 -2.47 -14.97 -8.80
CA GLU A 33 -3.36 -15.34 -9.91
C GLU A 33 -4.77 -15.70 -9.41
N ALA A 34 -4.87 -16.40 -8.27
CA ALA A 34 -6.15 -16.78 -7.68
C ALA A 34 -6.91 -15.59 -7.05
N ASN A 35 -6.21 -14.69 -6.36
CA ASN A 35 -6.83 -13.53 -5.71
C ASN A 35 -7.16 -12.40 -6.69
N PHE A 36 -6.40 -12.28 -7.78
CA PHE A 36 -6.52 -11.18 -8.75
C PHE A 36 -6.51 -11.66 -10.22
N PRO A 37 -7.44 -12.55 -10.62
CA PRO A 37 -7.39 -13.22 -11.93
C PRO A 37 -7.49 -12.29 -13.15
N ASN A 38 -8.02 -11.08 -12.97
CA ASN A 38 -8.21 -10.08 -14.03
C ASN A 38 -7.16 -8.96 -14.00
N TYR A 39 -6.11 -9.11 -13.19
CA TYR A 39 -5.04 -8.15 -13.09
C TYR A 39 -3.78 -8.65 -13.80
N VAL A 40 -3.03 -7.72 -14.37
CA VAL A 40 -1.71 -7.97 -14.95
C VAL A 40 -0.67 -7.62 -13.90
N VAL A 41 0.31 -8.50 -13.70
CA VAL A 41 1.44 -8.20 -12.82
C VAL A 41 2.44 -7.30 -13.55
N GLU A 42 2.75 -6.16 -12.95
CA GLU A 42 3.72 -5.19 -13.46
C GLU A 42 5.10 -5.42 -12.85
N GLU A 43 5.16 -5.66 -11.53
CA GLU A 43 6.42 -5.73 -10.80
C GLU A 43 6.35 -6.78 -9.67
N TYR A 44 7.49 -7.43 -9.41
CA TYR A 44 7.72 -8.27 -8.24
C TYR A 44 8.87 -7.67 -7.44
N ASN A 45 8.70 -7.59 -6.12
CA ASN A 45 9.70 -7.04 -5.22
C ASN A 45 9.79 -7.89 -3.95
N ALA A 46 11.00 -8.14 -3.44
CA ALA A 46 11.20 -8.55 -2.06
C ALA A 46 11.18 -7.29 -1.18
N VAL A 47 10.35 -7.30 -0.14
CA VAL A 47 10.18 -6.17 0.79
C VAL A 47 10.07 -6.72 2.20
N PRO A 48 10.87 -6.28 3.19
CA PRO A 48 10.71 -6.68 4.58
C PRO A 48 9.43 -6.09 5.14
N VAL A 49 8.37 -6.88 5.17
CA VAL A 49 7.07 -6.44 5.66
C VAL A 49 6.86 -6.96 7.07
N LYS A 50 6.51 -6.06 7.99
CA LYS A 50 6.11 -6.43 9.36
C LYS A 50 4.68 -6.01 9.67
N TYR A 51 4.04 -6.81 10.53
CA TYR A 51 2.78 -6.45 11.15
C TYR A 51 3.00 -5.74 12.48
N VAL A 52 2.51 -4.52 12.60
CA VAL A 52 2.50 -3.79 13.87
C VAL A 52 1.10 -3.25 14.10
N GLY A 53 0.45 -3.66 15.20
CA GLY A 53 -0.89 -3.18 15.56
C GLY A 53 -1.97 -3.42 14.49
N GLY A 54 -1.86 -4.49 13.70
CA GLY A 54 -2.80 -4.80 12.62
C GLY A 54 -2.57 -4.05 11.30
N ASN A 55 -1.51 -3.24 11.21
CA ASN A 55 -1.08 -2.59 9.98
C ASN A 55 0.22 -3.21 9.45
N VAL A 56 0.33 -3.23 8.12
CA VAL A 56 1.53 -3.63 7.39
C VAL A 56 2.47 -2.44 7.23
N TYR A 57 3.71 -2.59 7.70
CA TYR A 57 4.79 -1.61 7.55
C TYR A 57 6.00 -2.23 6.86
N VAL A 58 6.74 -1.41 6.11
CA VAL A 58 8.08 -1.79 5.64
C VAL A 58 9.08 -1.61 6.77
N ASP A 59 9.79 -2.67 7.12
CA ASP A 59 10.85 -2.64 8.12
C ASP A 59 12.19 -2.29 7.47
N LYS A 60 12.71 -1.09 7.73
CA LYS A 60 13.93 -0.60 7.07
C LYS A 60 15.22 -1.12 7.71
N ASP A 61 15.10 -1.80 8.84
CA ASP A 61 16.23 -2.26 9.65
C ASP A 61 16.60 -3.73 9.39
N VAL A 62 15.86 -4.41 8.49
CA VAL A 62 16.06 -5.83 8.13
C VAL A 62 16.90 -5.93 6.87
N ASP A 63 17.88 -6.83 6.83
CA ASP A 63 18.66 -7.13 5.61
C ASP A 63 17.75 -7.79 4.55
N LEU A 64 17.79 -7.30 3.31
CA LEU A 64 17.01 -7.84 2.19
C LEU A 64 17.27 -9.33 1.90
N SER A 65 18.43 -9.86 2.31
CA SER A 65 18.75 -11.28 2.15
C SER A 65 17.93 -12.21 3.04
N ASP A 66 17.36 -11.70 4.13
CA ASP A 66 16.53 -12.44 5.09
C ASP A 66 15.01 -12.15 4.91
N VAL A 67 14.62 -11.64 3.73
CA VAL A 67 13.25 -11.20 3.47
C VAL A 67 12.41 -12.30 2.85
N ASP A 68 11.48 -12.80 3.65
CA ASP A 68 10.49 -13.83 3.29
C ASP A 68 9.12 -13.22 2.93
N SER A 69 9.10 -11.98 2.42
CA SER A 69 7.85 -11.32 2.00
C SER A 69 7.97 -10.59 0.67
N TYR A 70 6.86 -10.61 -0.05
CA TYR A 70 6.77 -10.21 -1.45
C TYR A 70 5.77 -9.08 -1.61
N GLN A 71 6.17 -8.06 -2.37
CA GLN A 71 5.30 -7.00 -2.83
C GLN A 71 5.11 -7.14 -4.34
N ILE A 72 3.87 -7.32 -4.76
CA ILE A 72 3.49 -7.50 -6.15
C ILE A 72 2.65 -6.30 -6.58
N VAL A 73 3.13 -5.60 -7.60
CA VAL A 73 2.39 -4.50 -8.20
C VAL A 73 1.59 -5.04 -9.35
N ILE A 74 0.29 -4.80 -9.33
CA ILE A 74 -0.65 -5.31 -10.31
C ILE A 74 -1.55 -4.19 -10.82
N SER A 75 -2.01 -4.30 -12.05
CA SER A 75 -2.92 -3.31 -12.65
C SER A 75 -4.04 -3.94 -13.47
N SER A 76 -5.17 -3.24 -13.52
CA SER A 76 -6.33 -3.60 -14.35
C SER A 76 -7.16 -2.36 -14.63
N ASN A 77 -7.51 -2.12 -15.90
CA ASN A 77 -8.39 -1.00 -16.31
C ASN A 77 -7.99 0.37 -15.72
N GLY A 78 -6.69 0.68 -15.70
CA GLY A 78 -6.16 1.94 -15.16
C GLY A 78 -6.10 2.03 -13.64
N ARG A 79 -6.51 0.98 -12.92
CA ARG A 79 -6.33 0.85 -11.46
C ARG A 79 -5.01 0.16 -11.19
N ARG A 80 -4.20 0.71 -10.29
CA ARG A 80 -2.94 0.12 -9.82
C ARG A 80 -3.07 -0.26 -8.35
N LEU A 81 -2.71 -1.49 -8.04
CA LEU A 81 -2.81 -2.08 -6.71
C LEU A 81 -1.46 -2.69 -6.33
N VAL A 82 -1.11 -2.56 -5.05
CA VAL A 82 0.08 -3.18 -4.46
C VAL A 82 -0.40 -4.24 -3.49
N ALA A 83 -0.06 -5.50 -3.74
CA ALA A 83 -0.35 -6.63 -2.85
C ALA A 83 0.91 -7.03 -2.11
N ASN A 84 0.87 -7.03 -0.78
CA ASN A 84 1.94 -7.60 0.06
C ASN A 84 1.53 -9.01 0.48
N MET A 85 2.44 -9.97 0.35
CA MET A 85 2.24 -11.38 0.66
C MET A 85 3.41 -11.93 1.46
N ASP A 86 3.17 -12.95 2.29
CA ASP A 86 4.25 -13.73 2.89
C ASP A 86 4.77 -14.82 1.93
N ASP A 87 5.82 -15.52 2.35
CA ASP A 87 6.46 -16.66 1.68
C ASP A 87 5.51 -17.82 1.34
N ASN A 88 4.45 -17.99 2.12
CA ASN A 88 3.42 -18.97 1.91
C ASN A 88 2.34 -18.50 0.92
N GLY A 89 2.51 -17.31 0.34
CA GLY A 89 1.55 -16.71 -0.59
C GLY A 89 0.30 -16.19 0.11
N LYS A 90 0.28 -16.04 1.43
CA LYS A 90 -0.85 -15.47 2.14
C LYS A 90 -0.91 -13.97 1.85
N LEU A 91 -2.08 -13.48 1.45
CA LEU A 91 -2.29 -12.05 1.24
C LEU A 91 -2.29 -11.31 2.59
N MET A 92 -1.32 -10.41 2.75
CA MET A 92 -1.09 -9.69 3.99
C MET A 92 -1.77 -8.32 3.99
N SER A 93 -1.64 -7.59 2.89
CA SER A 93 -2.36 -6.33 2.69
C SER A 93 -2.48 -5.98 1.22
N THR A 94 -3.44 -5.12 0.90
CA THR A 94 -3.50 -4.43 -0.38
C THR A 94 -3.49 -2.92 -0.18
N ILE A 95 -2.86 -2.22 -1.12
CA ILE A 95 -2.90 -0.77 -1.24
C ILE A 95 -3.37 -0.46 -2.64
N GLU A 96 -4.57 0.08 -2.74
CA GLU A 96 -5.12 0.58 -3.99
C GLU A 96 -4.88 2.08 -4.09
N TYR A 97 -4.27 2.52 -5.18
CA TYR A 97 -4.21 3.94 -5.50
C TYR A 97 -5.49 4.36 -6.22
N VAL A 98 -6.22 5.30 -5.63
CA VAL A 98 -7.48 5.82 -6.14
C VAL A 98 -7.26 7.26 -6.59
N LYS A 99 -7.07 7.41 -7.89
CA LYS A 99 -6.96 8.70 -8.55
C LYS A 99 -8.31 9.40 -8.58
N ASP A 100 -8.32 10.71 -8.29
CA ASP A 100 -9.53 11.55 -8.32
C ASP A 100 -10.69 10.98 -7.49
N MET A 101 -10.40 10.44 -6.30
CA MET A 101 -11.42 9.82 -5.45
C MET A 101 -12.43 10.86 -4.98
N LYS A 102 -13.72 10.57 -5.16
CA LYS A 102 -14.77 11.30 -4.46
C LYS A 102 -14.78 10.90 -2.99
N VAL A 103 -14.11 11.69 -2.15
CA VAL A 103 -14.02 11.46 -0.70
C VAL A 103 -15.43 11.41 -0.09
N PRO A 104 -15.78 10.35 0.67
CA PRO A 104 -17.05 10.27 1.37
C PRO A 104 -17.28 11.47 2.31
N GLY A 105 -18.51 11.96 2.38
CA GLY A 105 -18.84 13.20 3.09
C GLY A 105 -18.47 13.16 4.59
N ASN A 106 -18.67 12.02 5.24
CA ASN A 106 -18.28 11.83 6.65
C ASN A 106 -16.76 11.98 6.86
N ILE A 107 -15.95 11.44 5.94
CA ILE A 107 -14.49 11.54 6.01
C ILE A 107 -14.04 12.97 5.70
N SER A 108 -14.59 13.60 4.67
CA SER A 108 -14.21 14.98 4.31
C SER A 108 -14.57 15.97 5.42
N SER A 109 -15.74 15.83 6.06
CA SER A 109 -16.13 16.62 7.22
C SER A 109 -15.20 16.40 8.41
N ALA A 110 -14.83 15.15 8.71
CA ALA A 110 -13.92 14.85 9.81
C ALA A 110 -12.51 15.42 9.58
N ILE A 111 -11.98 15.31 8.37
CA ILE A 111 -10.68 15.90 8.01
C ILE A 111 -10.74 17.43 8.10
N ALA A 112 -11.80 18.06 7.57
CA ALA A 112 -11.94 19.53 7.63
C ALA A 112 -12.02 20.05 9.07
N ALA A 113 -12.67 19.31 9.97
CA ALA A 113 -12.75 19.64 11.39
C ALA A 113 -11.40 19.45 12.11
N ALA A 114 -10.70 18.36 11.85
CA ALA A 114 -9.41 18.04 12.49
C ALA A 114 -8.25 18.88 11.94
N TYR A 115 -8.31 19.28 10.66
CA TYR A 115 -7.26 20.01 9.95
C TYR A 115 -7.81 21.28 9.27
N PRO A 116 -8.21 22.32 10.04
CA PRO A 116 -8.79 23.52 9.46
C PRO A 116 -7.87 24.26 8.48
N GLY A 117 -8.40 24.57 7.29
CA GLY A 117 -7.69 25.25 6.22
C GLY A 117 -6.69 24.39 5.46
N TRP A 118 -6.66 23.07 5.69
CA TRP A 118 -5.92 22.13 4.84
C TRP A 118 -6.81 21.62 3.71
N MET A 119 -6.21 21.44 2.53
CA MET A 119 -6.90 20.88 1.36
C MET A 119 -6.50 19.42 1.17
N VAL A 120 -7.50 18.56 0.97
CA VAL A 120 -7.30 17.15 0.61
C VAL A 120 -6.92 17.09 -0.87
N ASP A 121 -5.79 16.46 -1.18
CA ASP A 121 -5.41 16.16 -2.56
C ASP A 121 -6.41 15.15 -3.17
N LYS A 122 -6.58 15.20 -4.48
CA LYS A 122 -7.55 14.35 -5.20
C LYS A 122 -7.18 12.88 -5.16
N ASP A 123 -5.89 12.61 -5.04
CA ASP A 123 -5.34 11.28 -4.97
C ASP A 123 -5.37 10.75 -3.54
N SER A 124 -5.84 9.52 -3.41
CA SER A 124 -5.92 8.84 -2.12
C SER A 124 -5.51 7.39 -2.26
N TYR A 125 -5.26 6.74 -1.12
CA TYR A 125 -4.97 5.32 -1.07
C TYR A 125 -6.02 4.64 -0.23
N HIS A 126 -6.60 3.57 -0.76
CA HIS A 126 -7.43 2.65 0.00
C HIS A 126 -6.58 1.47 0.44
N MET A 127 -6.45 1.27 1.73
CA MET A 127 -5.53 0.33 2.33
C MET A 127 -6.33 -0.74 3.08
N THR A 128 -6.10 -2.00 2.73
CA THR A 128 -6.71 -3.15 3.40
C THR A 128 -5.61 -4.01 4.01
N ASN A 129 -5.67 -4.24 5.33
CA ASN A 129 -4.82 -5.20 6.01
C ASN A 129 -5.62 -6.45 6.36
N TYR A 130 -5.00 -7.61 6.19
CA TYR A 130 -5.54 -8.91 6.58
C TYR A 130 -4.71 -9.41 7.76
N ALA A 131 -5.27 -9.34 8.97
CA ALA A 131 -4.57 -9.73 10.20
C ALA A 131 -5.47 -10.61 11.07
N ASN A 132 -4.99 -11.78 11.46
CA ASN A 132 -5.69 -12.70 12.38
C ASN A 132 -7.16 -12.98 11.99
N GLY A 133 -7.42 -13.20 10.70
CA GLY A 133 -8.77 -13.44 10.17
C GLY A 133 -9.68 -12.21 10.13
N LYS A 134 -9.16 -11.02 10.46
CA LYS A 134 -9.88 -9.74 10.36
C LYS A 134 -9.38 -8.93 9.18
N LYS A 135 -10.33 -8.24 8.55
CA LYS A 135 -10.08 -7.23 7.51
C LYS A 135 -10.13 -5.86 8.16
N ILE A 136 -9.06 -5.09 8.06
CA ILE A 136 -8.96 -3.72 8.58
C ILE A 136 -8.77 -2.78 7.39
N GLU A 137 -9.71 -1.88 7.19
CA GLU A 137 -9.72 -0.93 6.07
C GLU A 137 -9.54 0.50 6.57
N HIS A 138 -8.71 1.25 5.87
CA HIS A 138 -8.50 2.67 6.12
C HIS A 138 -8.11 3.40 4.82
N TYR A 139 -8.31 4.71 4.83
CA TYR A 139 -7.84 5.59 3.77
C TYR A 139 -6.61 6.34 4.21
N ARG A 140 -5.74 6.66 3.25
CA ARG A 140 -4.64 7.61 3.41
C ARG A 140 -4.82 8.76 2.43
N PHE A 141 -4.85 9.98 2.97
CA PHE A 141 -4.96 11.22 2.22
C PHE A 141 -3.68 12.03 2.32
N LEU A 142 -3.34 12.75 1.24
CA LEU A 142 -2.35 13.80 1.28
C LEU A 142 -3.07 15.14 1.50
N LEU A 143 -2.72 15.84 2.58
CA LEU A 143 -3.19 17.18 2.87
C LEU A 143 -2.14 18.20 2.48
N THR A 144 -2.59 19.35 1.98
CA THR A 144 -1.72 20.46 1.61
C THR A 144 -2.20 21.77 2.21
N LYS A 145 -1.26 22.59 2.67
CA LYS A 145 -1.53 23.95 3.19
C LYS A 145 -0.26 24.78 3.11
N ASP A 146 -0.31 25.94 2.47
CA ASP A 146 0.80 26.91 2.41
C ASP A 146 2.14 26.26 1.98
N GLY A 147 2.09 25.39 0.97
CA GLY A 147 3.26 24.65 0.48
C GLY A 147 3.71 23.47 1.36
N LYS A 148 3.11 23.28 2.54
CA LYS A 148 3.36 22.12 3.41
C LYS A 148 2.48 20.94 3.00
N LYS A 149 2.99 19.73 3.27
CA LYS A 149 2.32 18.47 2.99
C LYS A 149 2.25 17.61 4.26
N GLN A 150 1.12 16.94 4.49
CA GLN A 150 0.95 15.99 5.58
C GLN A 150 0.12 14.80 5.12
N ARG A 151 0.45 13.59 5.58
CA ARG A 151 -0.38 12.40 5.34
C ARG A 151 -1.31 12.19 6.52
N VAL A 152 -2.57 11.88 6.24
CA VAL A 152 -3.59 11.59 7.27
C VAL A 152 -4.26 10.26 6.94
N HIS A 153 -4.43 9.44 7.96
CA HIS A 153 -5.12 8.15 7.85
C HIS A 153 -6.47 8.22 8.56
N THR A 154 -7.50 7.68 7.93
CA THR A 154 -8.84 7.59 8.51
C THR A 154 -9.39 6.18 8.40
N ASP A 155 -10.19 5.74 9.36
CA ASP A 155 -11.03 4.57 9.13
C ASP A 155 -12.16 4.89 8.12
N LEU A 156 -12.98 3.89 7.80
CA LEU A 156 -14.12 4.06 6.89
C LEU A 156 -15.23 4.97 7.45
N LYS A 157 -15.24 5.24 8.77
CA LYS A 157 -16.22 6.11 9.43
C LYS A 157 -15.76 7.56 9.49
N GLY A 158 -14.49 7.85 9.17
CA GLY A 158 -13.90 9.19 9.24
C GLY A 158 -13.17 9.47 10.55
N ASN A 159 -12.97 8.47 11.41
CA ASN A 159 -12.13 8.66 12.60
C ASN A 159 -10.67 8.78 12.17
N ILE A 160 -9.97 9.81 12.65
CA ILE A 160 -8.55 10.01 12.38
C ILE A 160 -7.75 8.97 13.16
N ILE A 161 -6.92 8.20 12.46
CA ILE A 161 -6.08 7.14 13.05
C ILE A 161 -4.66 7.68 13.31
N LYS A 162 -4.09 8.39 12.34
CA LYS A 162 -2.70 8.90 12.38
C LYS A 162 -2.50 10.06 11.41
#